data_AF-A0A560WEB0-F1
#
_entry.id   AF-A0A560WEB0-F1
#
_cell.length_a   1.000
_cell.length_b   1.000
_cell.length_c   1.000
_cell.angle_alpha   90.00
_cell.angle_beta   90.00
_cell.angle_gamma   90.00
#
_symmetry.space_group_name_H-M   'P 1'
#
loop_
_entity.id
_entity.type
_entity.pdbx_description
1 polymer ?
#
loop_
_entity_poly.entity_id
_entity_poly.type
_entity_poly.pdbx_seq_one_letter_code
_entity_poly.pdbx_strand_id
1 'polypeptide(L)'
;MAINFKLVDRDRVPVDDDDSMGRTWVGWDDDAPMEEIWEVNRGHWVVNGDRLRQERYATMSYDGSVRLVAEIDDFRTVSGDYKVLEGRVLPADHPVSEALVGMPLEGHRNPVSYFDTTGLEGYALSSGTSGQTFLLTYNPARFDFYETDVPEAQALLAEGMEVADRWSVGSRTRGIGPGDAFYLLQQGAVARGLVASGTVASEVFQDEHFDPDVSGLANYVEVWWNAILDEDAILPLTDLKDRFPQQHWSPQGSGQSVRPEIADDLAAMWAEHIGDAVEKGKAPAPTGKAAGQGRAMDARLRKQIEDAAQDRLTQHYESDGWEVEDVRFAGPYDAVATKNGARLYLEAKGTMGGGETVIVTRKEVAHARRNRGSCTLGILRDLRLDENGDVDPASGEFWVGPFEPDRGDLSPIAYDFGPDWADFDSPKWGPPTDT
;
A
#
# COMPACT_ATOMS: atom_id res chain seq x y z
N MET A 1 11.24 1.61 -13.77
CA MET A 1 11.69 1.04 -15.08
C MET A 1 10.50 0.81 -16.02
N ALA A 2 10.70 0.88 -17.34
CA ALA A 2 9.65 0.59 -18.33
C ALA A 2 10.08 -0.44 -19.40
N ILE A 3 9.13 -1.32 -19.75
CA ILE A 3 9.22 -2.24 -20.88
C ILE A 3 8.50 -1.64 -22.09
N ASN A 4 9.10 -1.75 -23.28
CA ASN A 4 8.53 -1.23 -24.51
C ASN A 4 8.23 -2.32 -25.51
N PHE A 5 7.07 -2.22 -26.14
CA PHE A 5 6.59 -3.06 -27.22
C PHE A 5 6.53 -2.27 -28.53
N LYS A 6 7.35 -2.67 -29.49
CA LYS A 6 7.34 -2.10 -30.83
C LYS A 6 6.20 -2.71 -31.63
N LEU A 7 5.28 -1.85 -32.05
CA LEU A 7 4.16 -2.20 -32.90
C LEU A 7 4.53 -2.04 -34.37
N VAL A 8 3.83 -2.80 -35.19
CA VAL A 8 3.82 -2.70 -36.66
C VAL A 8 2.51 -2.04 -37.10
N ASP A 9 2.38 -1.74 -38.39
CA ASP A 9 1.10 -1.32 -38.97
C ASP A 9 -0.01 -2.31 -38.61
N ARG A 10 -1.24 -1.81 -38.48
CA ARG A 10 -2.42 -2.65 -38.28
C ARG A 10 -2.41 -3.84 -39.23
N ASP A 11 -2.41 -5.03 -38.65
CA ASP A 11 -2.51 -6.29 -39.37
C ASP A 11 -3.68 -7.11 -38.81
N ARG A 12 -4.22 -8.00 -39.65
CA ARG A 12 -5.18 -9.00 -39.19
C ARG A 12 -4.40 -10.06 -38.44
N VAL A 13 -4.92 -10.49 -37.29
CA VAL A 13 -4.33 -11.61 -36.54
C VAL A 13 -4.25 -12.81 -37.49
N PRO A 14 -3.06 -13.40 -37.73
CA PRO A 14 -2.97 -14.68 -38.43
C PRO A 14 -3.89 -15.65 -37.69
N VAL A 15 -4.67 -16.41 -38.43
CA VAL A 15 -5.68 -17.35 -37.93
C VAL A 15 -5.02 -18.53 -37.20
N ASP A 16 -4.29 -18.26 -36.13
CA ASP A 16 -4.03 -19.24 -35.09
C ASP A 16 -5.29 -19.25 -34.22
N ASP A 17 -6.05 -20.35 -34.32
CA ASP A 17 -7.34 -20.58 -33.65
C ASP A 17 -7.27 -20.52 -32.11
N ASP A 18 -6.10 -20.22 -31.53
CA ASP A 18 -5.79 -20.23 -30.09
C ASP A 18 -5.36 -18.84 -29.57
N ASP A 19 -5.87 -17.75 -30.16
CA ASP A 19 -5.71 -16.44 -29.53
C ASP A 19 -6.52 -16.36 -28.24
N SER A 20 -5.85 -16.63 -27.11
CA SER A 20 -6.41 -16.51 -25.76
C SER A 20 -6.99 -15.13 -25.41
N MET A 21 -6.73 -14.10 -26.23
CA MET A 21 -7.28 -12.75 -26.06
C MET A 21 -8.46 -12.44 -26.99
N GLY A 22 -8.79 -13.32 -27.94
CA GLY A 22 -9.92 -13.16 -28.85
C GLY A 22 -9.83 -11.97 -29.80
N ARG A 23 -8.61 -11.59 -30.23
CA ARG A 23 -8.39 -10.38 -31.03
C ARG A 23 -8.74 -10.61 -32.48
N THR A 24 -9.20 -9.54 -33.13
CA THR A 24 -9.49 -9.52 -34.57
C THR A 24 -8.41 -8.79 -35.38
N TRP A 25 -7.52 -8.06 -34.70
CA TRP A 25 -6.40 -7.31 -35.28
C TRP A 25 -5.30 -7.07 -34.23
N VAL A 26 -4.10 -6.73 -34.69
CA VAL A 26 -2.94 -6.30 -33.87
C VAL A 26 -2.19 -5.18 -34.57
N GLY A 27 -1.29 -4.50 -33.87
CA GLY A 27 -0.48 -3.40 -34.42
C GLY A 27 -1.05 -2.03 -34.07
N TRP A 28 -0.64 -1.01 -34.82
CA TRP A 28 -1.03 0.38 -34.63
C TRP A 28 -2.06 0.82 -35.67
N ASP A 29 -3.07 1.55 -35.21
CA ASP A 29 -4.09 2.19 -36.03
C ASP A 29 -4.29 3.62 -35.52
N ASP A 30 -4.10 4.63 -36.38
CA ASP A 30 -4.23 6.04 -36.01
C ASP A 30 -5.68 6.43 -35.68
N ASP A 31 -6.67 5.66 -36.13
CA ASP A 31 -8.08 5.93 -35.90
C ASP A 31 -8.64 5.17 -34.67
N ALA A 32 -7.85 4.26 -34.06
CA ALA A 32 -8.27 3.49 -32.89
C ALA A 32 -8.00 4.24 -31.57
N PRO A 33 -8.91 4.15 -30.57
CA PRO A 33 -8.67 4.73 -29.25
C PRO A 33 -7.51 4.02 -28.55
N MET A 34 -6.77 4.75 -27.70
CA MET A 34 -5.57 4.23 -27.04
C MET A 34 -5.85 2.99 -26.18
N GLU A 35 -7.02 2.94 -25.54
CA GLU A 35 -7.47 1.80 -24.74
C GLU A 35 -7.68 0.55 -25.62
N GLU A 36 -8.20 0.71 -26.83
CA GLU A 36 -8.32 -0.41 -27.78
C GLU A 36 -6.95 -0.87 -28.27
N ILE A 37 -6.06 0.08 -28.59
CA ILE A 37 -4.67 -0.23 -28.98
C ILE A 37 -3.96 -1.01 -27.86
N TRP A 38 -4.14 -0.61 -26.60
CA TRP A 38 -3.63 -1.34 -25.44
C TRP A 38 -4.21 -2.75 -25.37
N GLU A 39 -5.53 -2.90 -25.41
CA GLU A 39 -6.19 -4.20 -25.27
C GLU A 39 -5.76 -5.21 -26.33
N VAL A 40 -5.60 -4.78 -27.60
CA VAL A 40 -5.21 -5.71 -28.67
C VAL A 40 -3.70 -6.03 -28.67
N ASN A 41 -2.86 -5.18 -28.08
CA ASN A 41 -1.41 -5.34 -28.11
C ASN A 41 -0.78 -5.74 -26.76
N ARG A 42 -1.52 -5.75 -25.65
CA ARG A 42 -0.97 -6.03 -24.30
C ARG A 42 -0.55 -7.48 -24.05
N GLY A 43 -0.60 -8.38 -25.03
CA GLY A 43 -0.31 -9.78 -24.78
C GLY A 43 0.16 -10.59 -25.97
N HIS A 44 0.58 -11.82 -25.65
CA HIS A 44 1.42 -12.70 -26.49
C HIS A 44 2.85 -12.23 -26.66
N TRP A 45 3.40 -11.69 -25.58
CA TRP A 45 4.82 -11.34 -25.51
C TRP A 45 5.62 -12.43 -24.81
N VAL A 46 6.71 -12.89 -25.44
CA VAL A 46 7.68 -13.77 -24.80
C VAL A 46 8.65 -12.90 -24.00
N VAL A 47 8.30 -12.67 -22.73
CA VAL A 47 9.08 -11.84 -21.81
C VAL A 47 9.33 -12.59 -20.50
N ASN A 48 10.50 -12.38 -19.92
CA ASN A 48 10.87 -13.02 -18.66
C ASN A 48 9.99 -12.46 -17.53
N GLY A 49 9.31 -13.33 -16.79
CA GLY A 49 8.38 -12.93 -15.73
C GLY A 49 9.05 -12.23 -14.55
N ASP A 50 10.26 -12.66 -14.14
CA ASP A 50 11.02 -11.99 -13.08
C ASP A 50 11.44 -10.59 -13.50
N ARG A 51 11.81 -10.41 -14.78
CA ARG A 51 12.13 -9.10 -15.32
C ARG A 51 10.89 -8.22 -15.43
N LEU A 52 9.80 -8.73 -15.98
CA LEU A 52 8.54 -7.99 -16.10
C LEU A 52 8.00 -7.56 -14.72
N ARG A 53 8.29 -8.33 -13.66
CA ARG A 53 7.96 -7.94 -12.28
C ARG A 53 8.71 -6.68 -11.78
N GLN A 54 9.80 -6.30 -12.42
CA GLN A 54 10.57 -5.09 -12.08
C GLN A 54 10.12 -3.86 -12.88
N GLU A 55 9.22 -4.04 -13.85
CA GLU A 55 8.74 -2.98 -14.74
C GLU A 55 7.42 -2.43 -14.18
N ARG A 56 7.34 -1.12 -14.05
CA ARG A 56 6.12 -0.42 -13.59
C ARG A 56 5.25 0.06 -14.75
N TYR A 57 5.91 0.39 -15.86
CA TYR A 57 5.24 0.92 -17.04
C TYR A 57 5.49 0.03 -18.25
N ALA A 58 4.47 -0.13 -19.08
CA ALA A 58 4.57 -0.64 -20.42
C ALA A 58 4.41 0.52 -21.40
N THR A 59 5.26 0.62 -22.40
CA THR A 59 5.07 1.55 -23.52
C THR A 59 4.84 0.80 -24.81
N MET A 60 4.08 1.40 -25.71
CA MET A 60 3.95 0.92 -27.09
C MET A 60 4.50 1.97 -28.03
N SER A 61 5.44 1.55 -28.87
CA SER A 61 6.11 2.42 -29.82
C SER A 61 5.74 2.07 -31.24
N TYR A 62 5.48 3.08 -32.05
CA TYR A 62 5.18 2.95 -33.46
C TYR A 62 5.84 4.10 -34.24
N ASP A 63 6.34 3.78 -35.43
CA ASP A 63 7.10 4.72 -36.28
C ASP A 63 8.25 5.42 -35.53
N GLY A 64 9.05 4.62 -34.80
CA GLY A 64 10.27 5.08 -34.14
C GLY A 64 10.09 5.95 -32.90
N SER A 65 8.86 6.08 -32.38
CA SER A 65 8.58 6.84 -31.15
C SER A 65 7.56 6.12 -30.26
N VAL A 66 7.64 6.37 -28.96
CA VAL A 66 6.59 5.93 -28.01
C VAL A 66 5.30 6.68 -28.31
N ARG A 67 4.19 5.96 -28.43
CA ARG A 67 2.87 6.52 -28.72
C ARG A 67 1.87 6.31 -27.60
N LEU A 68 2.07 5.29 -26.78
CA LEU A 68 1.19 4.92 -25.68
C LEU A 68 2.03 4.52 -24.48
N VAL A 69 1.57 4.91 -23.30
CA VAL A 69 2.14 4.54 -22.00
C VAL A 69 1.02 3.94 -21.17
N ALA A 70 1.31 2.82 -20.52
CA ALA A 70 0.41 2.13 -19.63
C ALA A 70 1.13 1.80 -18.32
N GLU A 71 0.39 1.80 -17.22
CA GLU A 71 0.83 1.26 -15.94
C GLU A 71 0.53 -0.24 -15.90
N ILE A 72 1.50 -1.02 -15.43
CA ILE A 72 1.38 -2.48 -15.32
C ILE A 72 0.94 -2.81 -13.90
N ASP A 73 -0.25 -3.38 -13.75
CA ASP A 73 -0.75 -3.88 -12.47
C ASP A 73 -0.23 -5.30 -12.21
N ASP A 74 -0.37 -6.18 -13.20
CA ASP A 74 0.07 -7.57 -13.14
C ASP A 74 0.28 -8.17 -14.54
N PHE A 75 0.56 -9.48 -14.63
CA PHE A 75 0.51 -10.23 -15.87
C PHE A 75 0.13 -11.69 -15.62
N ARG A 76 -0.54 -12.29 -16.60
CA ARG A 76 -0.77 -13.74 -16.62
C ARG A 76 0.11 -14.43 -17.65
N THR A 77 0.48 -15.68 -17.34
CA THR A 77 1.12 -16.57 -18.32
C THR A 77 0.04 -17.38 -19.03
N VAL A 78 0.03 -17.34 -20.35
CA VAL A 78 -0.83 -18.17 -21.21
C VAL A 78 0.01 -19.27 -21.87
N SER A 79 -0.58 -20.04 -22.79
CA SER A 79 0.10 -21.13 -23.51
C SER A 79 1.50 -20.72 -23.98
N GLY A 80 2.48 -21.62 -23.98
CA GLY A 80 3.79 -21.38 -24.61
C GLY A 80 4.61 -20.19 -24.08
N ASP A 81 4.68 -20.01 -22.76
CA ASP A 81 5.41 -18.93 -22.06
C ASP A 81 5.01 -17.49 -22.38
N TYR A 82 4.00 -17.31 -23.24
CA TYR A 82 3.46 -16.00 -23.57
C TYR A 82 2.89 -15.30 -22.33
N LYS A 83 3.12 -13.99 -22.25
CA LYS A 83 2.57 -13.13 -21.20
C LYS A 83 1.49 -12.23 -21.77
N VAL A 84 0.45 -12.03 -20.97
CA VAL A 84 -0.57 -11.00 -21.21
C VAL A 84 -0.52 -10.06 -20.02
N LEU A 85 -0.20 -8.80 -20.28
CA LEU A 85 -0.09 -7.75 -19.29
C LEU A 85 -1.48 -7.31 -18.87
N GLU A 86 -1.64 -7.04 -17.58
CA GLU A 86 -2.83 -6.45 -16.97
C GLU A 86 -2.42 -5.08 -16.45
N GLY A 87 -3.24 -4.07 -16.77
CA GLY A 87 -2.84 -2.69 -16.61
C GLY A 87 -3.77 -1.75 -17.36
N ARG A 88 -3.46 -0.47 -17.28
CA ARG A 88 -4.28 0.61 -17.87
C ARG A 88 -3.42 1.62 -18.61
N VAL A 89 -3.97 2.18 -19.68
CA VAL A 89 -3.38 3.32 -20.37
C VAL A 89 -3.35 4.52 -19.42
N LEU A 90 -2.21 5.21 -19.35
CA LEU A 90 -2.08 6.43 -18.60
C LEU A 90 -2.62 7.62 -19.43
N PRO A 91 -3.40 8.53 -18.83
CA PRO A 91 -3.86 9.75 -19.50
C PRO A 91 -2.71 10.56 -20.10
N ALA A 92 -2.99 11.35 -21.14
CA ALA A 92 -1.96 12.13 -21.83
C ALA A 92 -1.31 13.21 -20.95
N ASP A 93 -2.05 13.74 -19.98
CA ASP A 93 -1.62 14.72 -18.97
C ASP A 93 -0.96 14.08 -17.73
N HIS A 94 -0.84 12.75 -17.71
CA HIS A 94 -0.09 12.07 -16.66
C HIS A 94 1.42 12.37 -16.84
N PRO A 95 2.18 12.70 -15.78
CA PRO A 95 3.58 13.14 -15.91
C PRO A 95 4.49 12.14 -16.61
N VAL A 96 4.24 10.85 -16.39
CA VAL A 96 4.98 9.77 -17.06
C VAL A 96 4.59 9.66 -18.55
N SER A 97 3.33 9.93 -18.89
CA SER A 97 2.90 10.02 -20.28
C SER A 97 3.50 11.25 -20.96
N GLU A 98 3.44 12.42 -20.32
CA GLU A 98 4.06 13.65 -20.83
C GLU A 98 5.56 13.48 -21.07
N ALA A 99 6.25 12.74 -20.20
CA ALA A 99 7.68 12.50 -20.32
C ALA A 99 8.06 11.45 -21.39
N LEU A 100 7.22 10.43 -21.59
CA LEU A 100 7.57 9.28 -22.43
C LEU A 100 6.92 9.32 -23.82
N VAL A 101 5.72 9.87 -23.97
CA VAL A 101 5.06 9.96 -25.28
C VAL A 101 5.87 10.87 -26.20
N GLY A 102 6.13 10.40 -27.42
CA GLY A 102 6.98 11.08 -28.39
C GLY A 102 8.49 10.82 -28.20
N MET A 103 8.90 10.11 -27.15
CA MET A 103 10.31 9.73 -26.96
C MET A 103 10.79 8.89 -28.16
N PRO A 104 11.88 9.30 -28.84
CA PRO A 104 12.42 8.55 -29.96
C PRO A 104 13.07 7.25 -29.47
N LEU A 105 12.80 6.14 -30.15
CA LEU A 105 13.44 4.86 -29.90
C LEU A 105 14.29 4.47 -31.11
N GLU A 106 15.56 4.15 -30.87
CA GLU A 106 16.43 3.63 -31.92
C GLU A 106 15.83 2.36 -32.52
N GLY A 107 16.03 2.18 -33.83
CA GLY A 107 15.48 1.06 -34.60
C GLY A 107 16.10 -0.28 -34.20
N HIS A 108 15.74 -0.81 -33.04
CA HIS A 108 16.13 -2.13 -32.60
C HIS A 108 15.35 -3.19 -33.40
N ARG A 109 16.03 -4.31 -33.70
CA ARG A 109 15.43 -5.47 -34.38
C ARG A 109 14.48 -6.27 -33.46
N ASN A 110 14.67 -6.18 -32.15
CA ASN A 110 13.83 -6.86 -31.18
C ASN A 110 12.58 -6.02 -30.91
N PRO A 111 11.36 -6.58 -31.01
CA PRO A 111 10.14 -5.84 -30.72
C PRO A 111 9.98 -5.52 -29.22
N VAL A 112 10.78 -6.13 -28.33
CA VAL A 112 10.79 -5.79 -26.90
C VAL A 112 12.10 -5.07 -26.56
N SER A 113 11.98 -3.91 -25.92
CA SER A 113 13.11 -3.15 -25.36
C SER A 113 12.81 -2.68 -23.94
N TYR A 114 13.82 -2.21 -23.21
CA TYR A 114 13.71 -1.72 -21.84
C TYR A 114 14.43 -0.39 -21.74
N PHE A 115 13.89 0.53 -20.95
CA PHE A 115 14.58 1.77 -20.63
C PHE A 115 14.35 2.18 -19.19
N ASP A 116 15.34 2.91 -18.67
CA ASP A 116 15.36 3.37 -17.30
C ASP A 116 14.37 4.53 -17.12
N THR A 117 13.41 4.36 -16.21
CA THR A 117 12.43 5.38 -15.83
C THR A 117 12.54 5.76 -14.35
N THR A 118 13.64 5.38 -13.68
CA THR A 118 13.87 5.67 -12.25
C THR A 118 13.80 7.18 -11.96
N GLY A 119 14.24 8.03 -12.90
CA GLY A 119 14.11 9.49 -12.80
C GLY A 119 12.68 10.04 -12.97
N LEU A 120 11.74 9.22 -13.43
CA LEU A 120 10.32 9.56 -13.60
C LEU A 120 9.45 9.08 -12.43
N GLU A 121 10.01 8.26 -11.53
CA GLU A 121 9.32 7.74 -10.35
C GLU A 121 8.97 8.84 -9.35
N GLY A 122 9.75 9.93 -9.33
CA GLY A 122 9.42 11.14 -8.55
C GLY A 122 8.29 12.01 -9.15
N TYR A 123 8.01 11.90 -10.46
CA TYR A 123 7.00 12.73 -11.14
C TYR A 123 5.58 12.17 -11.02
N ALA A 124 5.43 10.83 -11.00
CA ALA A 124 4.14 10.15 -10.79
C ALA A 124 3.53 10.39 -9.39
N LEU A 125 4.34 10.81 -8.43
CA LEU A 125 3.90 11.19 -7.07
C LEU A 125 3.36 12.62 -7.00
N SER A 126 3.48 13.42 -8.07
CA SER A 126 3.22 14.87 -8.05
C SER A 126 2.07 15.35 -8.94
N SER A 127 1.46 14.48 -9.76
CA SER A 127 0.31 14.90 -10.58
C SER A 127 -0.63 13.73 -10.85
N GLY A 128 -1.75 13.70 -10.12
CA GLY A 128 -2.83 12.75 -10.28
C GLY A 128 -3.62 12.57 -8.99
N THR A 129 -4.68 13.34 -8.81
CA THR A 129 -5.73 13.06 -7.81
C THR A 129 -6.37 11.70 -8.08
N SER A 130 -5.90 10.65 -7.40
CA SER A 130 -6.67 9.66 -6.61
C SER A 130 -5.76 8.46 -6.32
N GLY A 131 -5.44 8.20 -5.05
CA GLY A 131 -4.95 6.88 -4.68
C GLY A 131 -5.97 5.81 -5.12
N GLN A 132 -5.49 4.62 -5.50
CA GLN A 132 -6.38 3.51 -5.81
C GLN A 132 -7.14 3.11 -4.54
N THR A 133 -8.30 2.44 -4.72
CA THR A 133 -9.09 1.94 -3.59
C THR A 133 -9.00 0.43 -3.54
N PHE A 134 -8.80 -0.15 -2.35
CA PHE A 134 -8.66 -1.59 -2.16
C PHE A 134 -9.67 -2.16 -1.17
N LEU A 135 -10.02 -3.43 -1.35
CA LEU A 135 -10.66 -4.26 -0.34
C LEU A 135 -9.58 -5.06 0.38
N LEU A 136 -9.39 -4.72 1.65
CA LEU A 136 -8.71 -5.59 2.58
C LEU A 136 -9.75 -6.50 3.24
N THR A 137 -9.32 -7.66 3.74
CA THR A 137 -10.24 -8.64 4.30
C THR A 137 -9.80 -9.11 5.66
N TYR A 138 -10.77 -9.45 6.50
CA TYR A 138 -10.53 -10.22 7.72
C TYR A 138 -11.62 -11.28 7.90
N ASN A 139 -11.30 -12.33 8.65
CA ASN A 139 -12.24 -13.41 8.92
C ASN A 139 -12.34 -13.62 10.45
N PRO A 140 -13.51 -13.36 11.07
CA PRO A 140 -13.67 -13.49 12.52
C PRO A 140 -13.46 -14.93 13.02
N ALA A 141 -13.55 -15.94 12.15
CA ALA A 141 -13.22 -17.32 12.51
C ALA A 141 -11.71 -17.59 12.62
N ARG A 142 -10.86 -16.66 12.18
CA ARG A 142 -9.38 -16.75 12.21
C ARG A 142 -8.74 -15.68 13.07
N PHE A 143 -9.37 -14.53 13.20
CA PHE A 143 -8.85 -13.36 13.89
C PHE A 143 -10.00 -12.55 14.48
N ASP A 144 -10.00 -12.35 15.79
CA ASP A 144 -10.98 -11.51 16.46
C ASP A 144 -10.55 -10.04 16.37
N PHE A 145 -11.11 -9.33 15.39
CA PHE A 145 -10.83 -7.92 15.17
C PHE A 145 -11.33 -7.04 16.31
N TYR A 146 -12.40 -7.42 17.03
CA TYR A 146 -13.07 -6.55 18.01
C TYR A 146 -12.62 -6.75 19.46
N GLU A 147 -11.99 -7.87 19.80
CA GLU A 147 -11.71 -8.25 21.19
C GLU A 147 -10.61 -7.42 21.87
N THR A 148 -9.60 -6.93 21.14
CA THR A 148 -8.38 -6.39 21.78
C THR A 148 -8.12 -4.91 21.51
N ASP A 149 -8.21 -4.45 20.25
CA ASP A 149 -7.63 -3.16 19.86
C ASP A 149 -8.64 -2.14 19.31
N VAL A 150 -9.85 -2.59 18.93
CA VAL A 150 -10.86 -1.71 18.31
C VAL A 150 -11.43 -0.65 19.27
N PRO A 151 -11.77 -0.94 20.54
CA PRO A 151 -12.29 0.09 21.44
C PRO A 151 -11.30 1.23 21.69
N GLU A 152 -10.00 0.91 21.81
CA GLU A 152 -8.94 1.92 21.96
C GLU A 152 -8.74 2.70 20.67
N ALA A 153 -8.67 2.01 19.52
CA ALA A 153 -8.62 2.65 18.22
C ALA A 153 -9.80 3.61 17.99
N GLN A 154 -11.03 3.20 18.33
CA GLN A 154 -12.21 4.04 18.20
C GLN A 154 -12.16 5.27 19.12
N ALA A 155 -11.66 5.11 20.36
CA ALA A 155 -11.48 6.23 21.28
C ALA A 155 -10.46 7.25 20.74
N LEU A 156 -9.30 6.77 20.25
CA LEU A 156 -8.29 7.60 19.61
C LEU A 156 -8.84 8.32 18.37
N LEU A 157 -9.58 7.62 17.50
CA LEU A 157 -10.22 8.24 16.32
C LEU A 157 -11.25 9.30 16.71
N ALA A 158 -12.02 9.10 17.79
CA ALA A 158 -12.97 10.09 18.29
C ALA A 158 -12.26 11.37 18.77
N GLU A 159 -11.05 11.24 19.31
CA GLU A 159 -10.20 12.35 19.73
C GLU A 159 -9.43 13.00 18.55
N GLY A 160 -9.60 12.49 17.33
CA GLY A 160 -8.92 12.97 16.14
C GLY A 160 -7.46 12.51 16.06
N MET A 161 -7.09 11.50 16.86
CA MET A 161 -5.77 10.91 16.88
C MET A 161 -5.64 9.88 15.76
N GLU A 162 -4.45 9.80 15.19
CA GLU A 162 -4.12 8.81 14.17
C GLU A 162 -3.95 7.42 14.79
N VAL A 163 -4.54 6.41 14.17
CA VAL A 163 -4.41 5.01 14.62
C VAL A 163 -3.75 4.20 13.52
N ALA A 164 -2.50 3.83 13.74
CA ALA A 164 -1.74 2.96 12.86
C ALA A 164 -2.02 1.49 13.15
N ASP A 165 -1.94 0.66 12.11
CA ASP A 165 -1.98 -0.80 12.22
C ASP A 165 -1.23 -1.43 11.04
N ARG A 166 -1.09 -2.75 11.03
CA ARG A 166 -0.52 -3.54 9.95
C ARG A 166 -1.53 -4.53 9.44
N TRP A 167 -1.80 -4.51 8.13
CA TRP A 167 -2.81 -5.38 7.53
C TRP A 167 -2.26 -6.23 6.38
N SER A 168 -2.64 -7.51 6.34
CA SER A 168 -2.22 -8.38 5.24
C SER A 168 -2.94 -8.01 3.94
N VAL A 169 -2.19 -7.97 2.84
CA VAL A 169 -2.69 -7.78 1.47
C VAL A 169 -2.71 -9.09 0.68
N GLY A 170 -2.70 -10.23 1.38
CA GLY A 170 -2.77 -11.56 0.77
C GLY A 170 -1.58 -11.82 -0.16
N SER A 171 -1.86 -12.30 -1.37
CA SER A 171 -0.83 -12.60 -2.37
C SER A 171 -0.31 -11.36 -3.12
N ARG A 172 -0.87 -10.16 -2.86
CA ARG A 172 -0.43 -8.93 -3.52
C ARG A 172 0.97 -8.55 -3.05
N THR A 173 1.83 -8.19 -4.00
CA THR A 173 3.24 -7.81 -3.73
C THR A 173 3.58 -6.38 -4.16
N ARG A 174 2.67 -5.69 -4.87
CA ARG A 174 2.85 -4.31 -5.40
C ARG A 174 1.51 -3.69 -5.80
N GLY A 175 1.53 -2.43 -6.24
CA GLY A 175 0.36 -1.72 -6.78
C GLY A 175 -0.65 -1.30 -5.71
N ILE A 176 -0.33 -1.53 -4.43
CA ILE A 176 -0.91 -0.88 -3.27
C ILE A 176 0.24 -0.20 -2.54
N GLY A 177 0.07 1.05 -2.17
CA GLY A 177 1.12 1.86 -1.59
C GLY A 177 0.59 3.08 -0.85
N PRO A 178 1.49 3.92 -0.32
CA PRO A 178 1.10 5.05 0.53
C PRO A 178 0.08 5.98 -0.14
N GLY A 179 -0.98 6.30 0.58
CA GLY A 179 -2.05 7.19 0.10
C GLY A 179 -3.22 6.48 -0.58
N ASP A 180 -3.10 5.19 -0.87
CA ASP A 180 -4.23 4.39 -1.37
C ASP A 180 -5.31 4.24 -0.29
N ALA A 181 -6.56 4.33 -0.70
CA ALA A 181 -7.69 4.11 0.19
C ALA A 181 -7.95 2.60 0.34
N PHE A 182 -8.49 2.19 1.49
CA PHE A 182 -9.00 0.85 1.62
C PHE A 182 -10.28 0.78 2.45
N TYR A 183 -11.05 -0.27 2.20
CA TYR A 183 -12.14 -0.73 3.04
C TYR A 183 -11.84 -2.12 3.58
N LEU A 184 -12.11 -2.32 4.87
CA LEU A 184 -12.00 -3.63 5.50
C LEU A 184 -13.32 -4.38 5.37
N LEU A 185 -13.29 -5.47 4.63
CA LEU A 185 -14.41 -6.38 4.42
C LEU A 185 -14.35 -7.55 5.41
N GLN A 186 -15.36 -7.66 6.27
CA GLN A 186 -15.59 -8.86 7.07
C GLN A 186 -15.99 -10.03 6.16
N GLN A 187 -15.30 -11.15 6.29
CA GLN A 187 -15.63 -12.43 5.65
C GLN A 187 -16.42 -13.34 6.60
N GLY A 188 -16.92 -14.46 6.09
CA GLY A 188 -17.63 -15.46 6.90
C GLY A 188 -19.15 -15.49 6.69
N ALA A 189 -19.83 -16.31 7.49
CA ALA A 189 -21.24 -16.66 7.31
C ALA A 189 -22.23 -15.73 8.04
N VAL A 190 -21.77 -14.95 9.03
CA VAL A 190 -22.60 -14.07 9.85
C VAL A 190 -22.09 -12.63 9.72
N ALA A 191 -23.01 -11.71 9.41
CA ALA A 191 -22.79 -10.26 9.28
C ALA A 191 -21.66 -9.85 8.31
N ARG A 192 -21.74 -10.31 7.06
CA ARG A 192 -20.75 -9.99 6.01
C ARG A 192 -20.94 -8.56 5.48
N GLY A 193 -19.87 -7.78 5.41
CA GLY A 193 -19.94 -6.39 4.93
C GLY A 193 -18.69 -5.57 5.28
N LEU A 194 -18.73 -4.25 5.00
CA LEU A 194 -17.63 -3.35 5.35
C LEU A 194 -17.75 -2.93 6.82
N VAL A 195 -16.62 -2.98 7.53
CA VAL A 195 -16.55 -2.68 8.97
C VAL A 195 -15.64 -1.51 9.29
N ALA A 196 -14.68 -1.22 8.41
CA ALA A 196 -13.72 -0.16 8.62
C ALA A 196 -13.22 0.41 7.30
N SER A 197 -12.58 1.56 7.38
CA SER A 197 -11.89 2.21 6.26
C SER A 197 -10.61 2.86 6.73
N GLY A 198 -9.68 3.05 5.82
CA GLY A 198 -8.42 3.69 6.13
C GLY A 198 -7.63 4.09 4.90
N THR A 199 -6.37 4.44 5.14
CA THR A 199 -5.41 4.79 4.11
C THR A 199 -4.13 3.98 4.31
N VAL A 200 -3.57 3.47 3.23
CA VAL A 200 -2.32 2.73 3.25
C VAL A 200 -1.17 3.69 3.58
N ALA A 201 -0.27 3.26 4.45
CA ALA A 201 0.85 4.04 4.99
C ALA A 201 2.20 3.65 4.36
N SER A 202 2.35 2.41 3.91
CA SER A 202 3.61 1.88 3.40
C SER A 202 3.46 1.26 2.02
N GLU A 203 4.57 1.03 1.35
CA GLU A 203 4.66 0.04 0.27
C GLU A 203 4.43 -1.37 0.83
N VAL A 204 4.18 -2.32 -0.07
CA VAL A 204 4.06 -3.73 0.34
C VAL A 204 5.39 -4.24 0.87
N PHE A 205 5.38 -4.81 2.06
CA PHE A 205 6.53 -5.49 2.65
C PHE A 205 6.17 -6.91 3.09
N GLN A 206 7.20 -7.73 3.31
CA GLN A 206 7.02 -9.10 3.77
C GLN A 206 7.34 -9.24 5.25
N ASP A 207 6.50 -9.99 5.95
CA ASP A 207 6.73 -10.36 7.34
C ASP A 207 6.15 -11.75 7.62
N GLU A 208 6.34 -12.27 8.83
CA GLU A 208 5.78 -13.54 9.28
C GLU A 208 4.26 -13.59 9.00
N HIS A 209 3.78 -14.73 8.52
CA HIS A 209 2.36 -14.92 8.20
C HIS A 209 1.49 -14.74 9.46
N PHE A 210 0.34 -14.05 9.33
CA PHE A 210 -0.54 -13.72 10.47
C PHE A 210 -1.19 -14.97 11.08
N ASP A 211 -1.44 -15.98 10.23
CA ASP A 211 -1.85 -17.32 10.65
C ASP A 211 -0.60 -18.11 11.08
N PRO A 212 -0.45 -18.45 12.36
CA PRO A 212 0.74 -19.13 12.88
C PRO A 212 0.89 -20.57 12.35
N ASP A 213 -0.19 -21.16 11.82
CA ASP A 213 -0.17 -22.51 11.23
C ASP A 213 0.40 -22.51 9.80
N VAL A 214 0.59 -21.33 9.21
CA VAL A 214 1.10 -21.15 7.86
C VAL A 214 2.57 -20.76 7.91
N SER A 215 3.44 -21.69 7.55
CA SER A 215 4.86 -21.39 7.37
C SER A 215 5.11 -20.48 6.16
N GLY A 216 6.01 -19.51 6.32
CA GLY A 216 6.43 -18.58 5.27
C GLY A 216 6.16 -17.13 5.61
N LEU A 217 6.33 -16.27 4.61
CA LEU A 217 6.07 -14.83 4.73
C LEU A 217 4.70 -14.52 4.10
N ALA A 218 3.98 -13.57 4.70
CA ALA A 218 2.84 -12.91 4.09
C ALA A 218 3.24 -11.51 3.65
N ASN A 219 2.43 -10.95 2.75
CA ASN A 219 2.58 -9.57 2.32
C ASN A 219 1.68 -8.67 3.16
N TYR A 220 2.22 -7.55 3.60
CA TYR A 220 1.59 -6.58 4.47
C TYR A 220 1.73 -5.18 3.90
N VAL A 221 0.84 -4.31 4.36
CA VAL A 221 1.03 -2.87 4.35
C VAL A 221 0.75 -2.34 5.76
N GLU A 222 1.39 -1.24 6.12
CA GLU A 222 0.95 -0.43 7.24
C GLU A 222 -0.27 0.39 6.81
N VAL A 223 -1.20 0.61 7.73
CA VAL A 223 -2.46 1.30 7.50
C VAL A 223 -2.73 2.33 8.58
N TRP A 224 -3.41 3.40 8.20
CA TRP A 224 -4.02 4.35 9.12
C TRP A 224 -5.53 4.15 9.08
N TRP A 225 -6.15 3.91 10.22
CA TRP A 225 -7.60 3.84 10.31
C TRP A 225 -8.22 5.23 10.17
N ASN A 226 -9.27 5.32 9.35
CA ASN A 226 -10.09 6.53 9.20
C ASN A 226 -11.42 6.38 9.95
N ALA A 227 -11.95 5.15 10.00
CA ALA A 227 -13.19 4.82 10.70
C ALA A 227 -13.27 3.32 10.96
N ILE A 228 -13.76 2.96 12.15
CA ILE A 228 -14.06 1.59 12.56
C ILE A 228 -15.47 1.57 13.17
N LEU A 229 -16.36 0.74 12.61
CA LEU A 229 -17.74 0.56 13.06
C LEU A 229 -17.83 -0.47 14.17
N ASP A 230 -18.87 -0.40 14.99
CA ASP A 230 -19.19 -1.49 15.92
C ASP A 230 -19.64 -2.77 15.19
N GLU A 231 -19.51 -3.91 15.85
CA GLU A 231 -19.84 -5.24 15.32
C GLU A 231 -21.27 -5.39 14.76
N ASP A 232 -22.21 -4.58 15.24
CA ASP A 232 -23.62 -4.61 14.85
C ASP A 232 -24.02 -3.45 13.91
N ALA A 233 -23.03 -2.67 13.45
CA ALA A 233 -23.19 -1.53 12.55
C ALA A 233 -22.61 -1.75 11.15
N ILE A 234 -22.22 -2.98 10.81
CA ILE A 234 -21.61 -3.35 9.52
C ILE A 234 -22.42 -2.85 8.32
N LEU A 235 -21.76 -2.26 7.31
CA LEU A 235 -22.39 -1.94 6.03
C LEU A 235 -22.61 -3.24 5.24
N PRO A 236 -23.85 -3.73 5.08
CA PRO A 236 -24.09 -5.10 4.63
C PRO A 236 -23.63 -5.37 3.20
N LEU A 237 -23.11 -6.58 2.98
CA LEU A 237 -22.70 -7.03 1.65
C LEU A 237 -23.85 -7.04 0.63
N THR A 238 -25.09 -7.25 1.09
CA THR A 238 -26.29 -7.18 0.25
C THR A 238 -26.40 -5.81 -0.41
N ASP A 239 -26.23 -4.76 0.38
CA ASP A 239 -26.42 -3.38 -0.04
C ASP A 239 -25.31 -2.97 -1.00
N LEU A 240 -24.07 -3.42 -0.75
CA LEU A 240 -22.93 -3.24 -1.65
C LEU A 240 -23.13 -3.93 -3.00
N LYS A 241 -23.69 -5.14 -3.02
CA LYS A 241 -23.97 -5.89 -4.26
C LYS A 241 -25.12 -5.28 -5.04
N ASP A 242 -26.15 -4.81 -4.35
CA ASP A 242 -27.30 -4.17 -4.96
C ASP A 242 -26.90 -2.83 -5.58
N ARG A 243 -26.03 -2.06 -4.91
CA ARG A 243 -25.55 -0.76 -5.40
C ARG A 243 -24.43 -0.87 -6.44
N PHE A 244 -23.51 -1.82 -6.27
CA PHE A 244 -22.30 -1.99 -7.09
C PHE A 244 -22.16 -3.42 -7.62
N PRO A 245 -23.09 -3.90 -8.46
CA PRO A 245 -23.05 -5.28 -8.98
C PRO A 245 -21.84 -5.58 -9.87
N GLN A 246 -21.18 -4.56 -10.40
CA GLN A 246 -19.97 -4.66 -11.23
C GLN A 246 -18.71 -5.01 -10.42
N GLN A 247 -18.68 -4.71 -9.12
CA GLN A 247 -17.54 -5.02 -8.27
C GLN A 247 -17.62 -6.47 -7.78
N HIS A 248 -16.46 -7.13 -7.76
CA HIS A 248 -16.37 -8.43 -7.11
C HIS A 248 -16.27 -8.24 -5.60
N TRP A 249 -17.33 -8.60 -4.87
CA TRP A 249 -17.40 -8.47 -3.41
C TRP A 249 -17.08 -9.77 -2.65
N SER A 250 -16.60 -10.80 -3.35
CA SER A 250 -16.22 -12.10 -2.78
C SER A 250 -14.74 -12.45 -3.01
N PRO A 251 -13.82 -11.57 -2.60
CA PRO A 251 -12.40 -11.77 -2.86
C PRO A 251 -11.90 -13.11 -2.33
N GLN A 252 -11.01 -13.75 -3.09
CA GLN A 252 -10.33 -14.98 -2.68
C GLN A 252 -9.17 -14.70 -1.71
N GLY A 253 -8.76 -13.44 -1.56
CA GLY A 253 -7.73 -12.97 -0.63
C GLY A 253 -7.78 -11.45 -0.47
N SER A 254 -7.11 -10.94 0.55
CA SER A 254 -7.00 -9.49 0.81
C SER A 254 -6.27 -8.76 -0.32
N GLY A 255 -6.41 -7.43 -0.40
CA GLY A 255 -5.69 -6.60 -1.38
C GLY A 255 -6.34 -6.59 -2.78
N GLN A 256 -7.64 -6.82 -2.88
CA GLN A 256 -8.33 -6.72 -4.18
C GLN A 256 -8.58 -5.26 -4.54
N SER A 257 -8.32 -4.85 -5.78
CA SER A 257 -8.69 -3.51 -6.24
C SER A 257 -10.20 -3.33 -6.27
N VAL A 258 -10.67 -2.19 -5.77
CA VAL A 258 -11.99 -1.65 -6.06
C VAL A 258 -11.93 -0.99 -7.42
N ARG A 259 -12.93 -1.26 -8.26
CA ARG A 259 -13.09 -0.63 -9.56
C ARG A 259 -13.06 0.90 -9.43
N PRO A 260 -12.19 1.61 -10.17
CA PRO A 260 -12.11 3.07 -10.09
C PRO A 260 -13.46 3.74 -10.36
N GLU A 261 -14.27 3.18 -11.26
CA GLU A 261 -15.59 3.71 -11.60
C GLU A 261 -16.61 3.66 -10.46
N ILE A 262 -16.34 2.94 -9.36
CA ILE A 262 -17.21 2.92 -8.17
C ILE A 262 -16.59 3.55 -6.94
N ALA A 263 -15.31 3.93 -6.97
CA ALA A 263 -14.57 4.31 -5.77
C ALA A 263 -15.21 5.53 -5.07
N ASP A 264 -15.58 6.55 -5.84
CA ASP A 264 -16.22 7.77 -5.31
C ASP A 264 -17.62 7.49 -4.76
N ASP A 265 -18.43 6.72 -5.48
CA ASP A 265 -19.79 6.36 -5.05
C ASP A 265 -19.76 5.44 -3.81
N LEU A 266 -18.78 4.54 -3.72
CA LEU A 266 -18.55 3.71 -2.54
C LEU A 266 -18.14 4.56 -1.35
N ALA A 267 -17.27 5.56 -1.56
CA ALA A 267 -16.90 6.50 -0.52
C ALA A 267 -18.07 7.35 -0.03
N ALA A 268 -18.97 7.77 -0.93
CA ALA A 268 -20.20 8.46 -0.56
C ALA A 268 -21.14 7.57 0.25
N MET A 269 -21.38 6.33 -0.20
CA MET A 269 -22.21 5.35 0.52
C MET A 269 -21.65 5.03 1.91
N TRP A 270 -20.33 4.88 2.01
CA TRP A 270 -19.65 4.65 3.28
C TRP A 270 -19.75 5.84 4.24
N ALA A 271 -19.58 7.07 3.73
CA ALA A 271 -19.68 8.28 4.54
C ALA A 271 -21.10 8.49 5.08
N GLU A 272 -22.12 8.23 4.27
CA GLU A 272 -23.53 8.25 4.70
C GLU A 272 -23.77 7.22 5.81
N HIS A 273 -23.30 5.99 5.61
CA HIS A 273 -23.43 4.90 6.60
C HIS A 273 -22.72 5.22 7.92
N ILE A 274 -21.53 5.82 7.88
CA ILE A 274 -20.84 6.30 9.10
C ILE A 274 -21.68 7.37 9.80
N GLY A 275 -22.19 8.36 9.09
CA GLY A 275 -23.02 9.40 9.69
C GLY A 275 -24.20 8.82 10.47
N ASP A 276 -24.89 7.85 9.84
CA ASP A 276 -25.97 7.08 10.45
C ASP A 276 -25.53 6.27 11.68
N ALA A 277 -24.35 5.65 11.64
CA ALA A 277 -23.79 4.89 12.75
C ALA A 277 -23.38 5.80 13.92
N VAL A 278 -22.78 6.96 13.64
CA VAL A 278 -22.41 7.97 14.63
C VAL A 278 -23.67 8.51 15.34
N GLU A 279 -24.72 8.85 14.60
CA GLU A 279 -26.00 9.30 15.19
C GLU A 279 -26.62 8.26 16.12
N LYS A 280 -26.42 6.97 15.82
CA LYS A 280 -26.88 5.84 16.63
C LYS A 280 -25.91 5.45 17.75
N GLY A 281 -24.77 6.14 17.87
CA GLY A 281 -23.74 5.86 18.87
C GLY A 281 -22.95 4.57 18.63
N LYS A 282 -22.87 4.12 17.37
CA LYS A 282 -22.25 2.85 16.94
C LYS A 282 -20.96 3.04 16.12
N ALA A 283 -20.45 4.26 16.11
CA ALA A 283 -19.19 4.66 15.50
C ALA A 283 -18.70 5.96 16.18
N PRO A 284 -17.37 6.15 16.31
CA PRO A 284 -16.82 7.40 16.84
C PRO A 284 -17.13 8.58 15.90
N ALA A 285 -17.55 9.72 16.48
CA ALA A 285 -17.80 10.93 15.72
C ALA A 285 -16.46 11.54 15.26
N PRO A 286 -16.23 11.75 13.95
CA PRO A 286 -15.00 12.36 13.49
C PRO A 286 -14.92 13.81 13.99
N THR A 287 -13.92 14.13 14.81
CA THR A 287 -13.62 15.50 15.22
C THR A 287 -12.83 16.20 14.11
N GLY A 288 -13.52 16.91 13.21
CA GLY A 288 -12.89 17.90 12.33
C GLY A 288 -13.20 17.76 10.83
N LYS A 289 -13.43 18.90 10.19
CA LYS A 289 -13.81 19.09 8.79
C LYS A 289 -12.75 18.58 7.81
N ALA A 290 -13.10 17.64 6.92
CA ALA A 290 -13.28 17.89 5.47
C ALA A 290 -13.30 16.58 4.68
N ALA A 291 -14.43 16.33 4.03
CA ALA A 291 -14.58 15.32 2.99
C ALA A 291 -13.73 15.66 1.74
N GLY A 292 -13.18 14.63 1.10
CA GLY A 292 -12.85 14.62 -0.33
C GLY A 292 -11.51 15.19 -0.80
N GLN A 293 -10.82 16.05 -0.04
CA GLN A 293 -9.53 16.64 -0.45
C GLN A 293 -8.37 16.43 0.54
N GLY A 294 -8.64 15.98 1.78
CA GLY A 294 -7.62 15.85 2.84
C GLY A 294 -6.62 14.70 2.65
N ARG A 295 -7.04 13.55 2.09
CA ARG A 295 -6.25 12.29 2.14
C ARG A 295 -4.90 12.32 1.39
N ALA A 296 -4.81 13.05 0.28
CA ALA A 296 -3.54 13.22 -0.45
C ALA A 296 -2.63 14.25 0.25
N MET A 297 -3.22 15.26 0.91
CA MET A 297 -2.48 16.15 1.79
C MET A 297 -1.95 15.40 2.99
N ASP A 298 -2.70 14.45 3.56
CA ASP A 298 -2.29 13.67 4.74
C ASP A 298 -1.10 12.74 4.45
N ALA A 299 -1.02 12.08 3.29
CA ALA A 299 0.13 11.23 2.94
C ALA A 299 1.40 12.05 2.64
N ARG A 300 1.23 13.18 1.93
CA ARG A 300 2.30 14.16 1.72
C ARG A 300 2.80 14.67 3.07
N LEU A 301 1.89 14.99 3.97
CA LEU A 301 2.18 15.50 5.29
C LEU A 301 2.89 14.47 6.16
N ARG A 302 2.44 13.22 6.14
CA ARG A 302 3.08 12.11 6.87
C ARG A 302 4.53 11.90 6.44
N LYS A 303 4.80 11.85 5.14
CA LYS A 303 6.17 11.75 4.63
C LYS A 303 7.01 12.96 5.07
N GLN A 304 6.45 14.17 5.02
CA GLN A 304 7.16 15.37 5.48
C GLN A 304 7.44 15.34 6.99
N ILE A 305 6.56 14.74 7.80
CA ILE A 305 6.77 14.56 9.25
C ILE A 305 7.91 13.56 9.51
N GLU A 306 7.91 12.42 8.81
CA GLU A 306 8.95 11.39 8.92
C GLU A 306 10.31 11.93 8.44
N ASP A 307 10.35 12.55 7.26
CA ASP A 307 11.56 13.17 6.71
C ASP A 307 12.06 14.28 7.65
N ALA A 308 11.18 15.13 8.20
CA ALA A 308 11.59 16.17 9.15
C ALA A 308 12.18 15.60 10.45
N ALA A 309 11.59 14.51 10.99
CA ALA A 309 12.11 13.85 12.19
C ALA A 309 13.49 13.23 11.94
N GLN A 310 13.65 12.56 10.79
CA GLN A 310 14.90 11.92 10.40
C GLN A 310 16.00 12.93 10.08
N ASP A 311 15.68 13.98 9.33
CA ASP A 311 16.60 15.07 9.02
C ASP A 311 17.08 15.75 10.31
N ARG A 312 16.16 15.96 11.27
CA ARG A 312 16.51 16.56 12.56
C ARG A 312 17.44 15.66 13.37
N LEU A 313 17.18 14.36 13.41
CA LEU A 313 18.03 13.39 14.10
C LEU A 313 19.41 13.28 13.46
N THR A 314 19.47 13.26 12.14
CA THR A 314 20.71 13.27 11.35
C THR A 314 21.52 14.53 11.65
N GLN A 315 20.90 15.71 11.50
CA GLN A 315 21.54 16.99 11.76
C GLN A 315 22.07 17.09 13.20
N HIS A 316 21.33 16.58 14.19
CA HIS A 316 21.77 16.54 15.58
C HIS A 316 23.11 15.80 15.72
N TYR A 317 23.19 14.57 15.21
CA TYR A 317 24.40 13.75 15.30
C TYR A 317 25.56 14.27 14.44
N GLU A 318 25.29 14.76 13.24
CA GLU A 318 26.31 15.38 12.38
C GLU A 318 26.89 16.64 13.03
N SER A 319 26.06 17.48 13.65
CA SER A 319 26.52 18.68 14.37
C SER A 319 27.42 18.35 15.56
N ASP A 320 27.18 17.20 16.18
CA ASP A 320 28.01 16.63 17.22
C ASP A 320 29.25 15.92 16.68
N GLY A 321 29.47 15.91 15.36
CA GLY A 321 30.66 15.36 14.70
C GLY A 321 30.63 13.83 14.53
N TRP A 322 29.44 13.25 14.39
CA TRP A 322 29.25 11.87 13.92
C TRP A 322 29.10 11.84 12.40
N GLU A 323 29.53 10.73 11.79
CA GLU A 323 29.19 10.42 10.40
C GLU A 323 27.91 9.58 10.40
N VAL A 324 26.87 10.07 9.72
CA VAL A 324 25.55 9.42 9.69
C VAL A 324 25.28 8.85 8.30
N GLU A 325 24.94 7.57 8.24
CA GLU A 325 24.53 6.86 7.02
C GLU A 325 23.05 6.53 7.10
N ASP A 326 22.27 6.98 6.11
CA ASP A 326 20.86 6.66 5.97
C ASP A 326 20.68 5.24 5.41
N VAL A 327 19.94 4.40 6.13
CA VAL A 327 19.74 2.99 5.78
C VAL A 327 18.26 2.58 5.85
N ARG A 328 17.34 3.55 5.77
CA ARG A 328 15.89 3.36 5.98
C ARG A 328 15.23 2.28 5.10
N PHE A 329 15.91 1.85 4.03
CA PHE A 329 15.44 0.81 3.10
C PHE A 329 16.11 -0.57 3.30
N ALA A 330 17.05 -0.70 4.23
CA ALA A 330 17.94 -1.87 4.32
C ALA A 330 18.01 -2.52 5.71
N GLY A 331 17.41 -1.94 6.75
CA GLY A 331 17.54 -2.41 8.13
C GLY A 331 16.36 -2.10 9.05
N PRO A 332 16.37 -2.60 10.29
CA PRO A 332 15.33 -2.38 11.29
C PRO A 332 15.49 -1.05 12.06
N TYR A 333 16.13 -0.06 11.43
CA TYR A 333 16.42 1.28 11.96
C TYR A 333 16.64 2.24 10.79
N ASP A 334 16.42 3.54 11.02
CA ASP A 334 16.46 4.56 9.97
C ASP A 334 17.89 4.95 9.54
N ALA A 335 18.83 5.03 10.48
CA ALA A 335 20.21 5.41 10.19
C ALA A 335 21.26 4.78 11.11
N VAL A 336 22.52 4.87 10.70
CA VAL A 336 23.69 4.46 11.48
C VAL A 336 24.59 5.66 11.67
N ALA A 337 24.90 6.00 12.93
CA ALA A 337 25.90 7.01 13.23
C ALA A 337 27.21 6.35 13.69
N THR A 338 28.35 6.83 13.20
CA THR A 338 29.68 6.37 13.61
C THR A 338 30.59 7.52 14.02
N LYS A 339 31.38 7.32 15.08
CA LYS A 339 32.34 8.31 15.57
C LYS A 339 33.43 7.66 16.40
N ASN A 340 34.71 7.88 16.04
CA ASN A 340 35.87 7.37 16.78
C ASN A 340 35.81 5.84 17.07
N GLY A 341 35.24 5.06 16.15
CA GLY A 341 35.05 3.62 16.30
C GLY A 341 33.82 3.20 17.12
N ALA A 342 33.07 4.14 17.69
CA ALA A 342 31.74 3.88 18.24
C ALA A 342 30.69 3.89 17.12
N ARG A 343 29.63 3.09 17.30
CA ARG A 343 28.50 2.97 16.38
C ARG A 343 27.18 3.07 17.15
N LEU A 344 26.24 3.84 16.63
CA LEU A 344 24.88 3.96 17.13
C LEU A 344 23.89 3.63 16.00
N TYR A 345 22.78 3.01 16.37
CA TYR A 345 21.61 2.78 15.51
C TYR A 345 20.57 3.82 15.86
N LEU A 346 20.13 4.57 14.86
CA LEU A 346 19.25 5.73 15.02
C LEU A 346 17.86 5.40 14.48
N GLU A 347 16.85 5.74 15.26
CA GLU A 347 15.43 5.66 14.91
C GLU A 347 14.80 7.03 15.10
N ALA A 348 13.99 7.50 14.16
CA ALA A 348 13.31 8.79 14.21
C ALA A 348 11.79 8.60 14.13
N LYS A 349 11.05 9.26 15.02
CA LYS A 349 9.58 9.33 14.97
C LYS A 349 9.14 10.78 14.99
N GLY A 350 8.22 11.13 14.10
CA GLY A 350 7.65 12.47 13.98
C GLY A 350 6.16 12.48 14.34
N THR A 351 5.69 13.57 14.94
CA THR A 351 4.25 13.79 15.19
C THR A 351 3.91 15.28 15.24
N MET A 352 2.69 15.64 14.83
CA MET A 352 2.14 16.97 15.07
C MET A 352 1.51 17.12 16.47
N GLY A 353 1.27 16.01 17.17
CA GLY A 353 0.74 15.99 18.54
C GLY A 353 1.81 16.20 19.61
N GLY A 354 1.39 16.15 20.88
CA GLY A 354 2.26 16.39 22.05
C GLY A 354 3.29 15.28 22.35
N GLY A 355 3.31 14.20 21.56
CA GLY A 355 4.28 13.11 21.68
C GLY A 355 4.21 12.34 22.99
N GLU A 356 3.02 12.20 23.59
CA GLU A 356 2.81 11.46 24.84
C GLU A 356 3.14 9.97 24.67
N THR A 357 2.90 9.43 23.47
CA THR A 357 3.34 8.11 23.02
C THR A 357 3.90 8.20 21.60
N VAL A 358 4.80 7.28 21.25
CA VAL A 358 5.29 7.09 19.88
C VAL A 358 5.24 5.60 19.54
N ILE A 359 4.85 5.28 18.31
CA ILE A 359 4.73 3.90 17.86
C ILE A 359 6.10 3.42 17.40
N VAL A 360 6.47 2.21 17.81
CA VAL A 360 7.70 1.53 17.41
C VAL A 360 7.38 0.12 16.96
N THR A 361 8.03 -0.36 15.90
CA THR A 361 7.73 -1.67 15.32
C THR A 361 8.33 -2.81 16.15
N ARG A 362 7.80 -4.03 15.98
CA ARG A 362 8.38 -5.25 16.61
C ARG A 362 9.85 -5.42 16.24
N LYS A 363 10.23 -5.10 15.00
CA LYS A 363 11.61 -5.19 14.50
C LYS A 363 12.51 -4.19 15.20
N GLU A 364 12.08 -2.93 15.35
CA GLU A 364 12.77 -1.90 16.11
C GLU A 364 12.97 -2.30 17.57
N VAL A 365 11.91 -2.76 18.25
CA VAL A 365 11.97 -3.22 19.65
C VAL A 365 12.91 -4.42 19.80
N ALA A 366 12.80 -5.41 18.91
CA ALA A 366 13.66 -6.59 18.93
C ALA A 366 15.13 -6.23 18.66
N HIS A 367 15.38 -5.24 17.78
CA HIS A 367 16.72 -4.74 17.50
C HIS A 367 17.31 -4.01 18.71
N ALA A 368 16.54 -3.09 19.32
CA ALA A 368 16.95 -2.35 20.50
C ALA A 368 17.25 -3.27 21.69
N ARG A 369 16.46 -4.33 21.89
CA ARG A 369 16.72 -5.36 22.90
C ARG A 369 18.02 -6.14 22.66
N ARG A 370 18.40 -6.40 21.41
CA ARG A 370 19.66 -7.09 21.06
C ARG A 370 20.88 -6.18 21.15
N ASN A 371 20.70 -4.87 20.94
CA ASN A 371 21.78 -3.89 20.85
C ASN A 371 21.68 -2.84 21.97
N ARG A 372 21.42 -3.29 23.20
CA ARG A 372 21.26 -2.42 24.37
C ARG A 372 22.43 -1.45 24.52
N GLY A 373 22.11 -0.17 24.71
CA GLY A 373 23.09 0.91 24.85
C GLY A 373 23.70 1.40 23.54
N SER A 374 23.30 0.85 22.38
CA SER A 374 23.74 1.30 21.06
C SER A 374 22.59 1.79 20.17
N CYS A 375 21.36 1.84 20.68
CA CYS A 375 20.18 2.35 19.96
C CYS A 375 19.73 3.69 20.54
N THR A 376 19.37 4.63 19.67
CA THR A 376 18.89 5.97 20.01
C THR A 376 17.56 6.21 19.29
N LEU A 377 16.61 6.82 20.00
CA LEU A 377 15.35 7.29 19.45
C LEU A 377 15.31 8.82 19.47
N GLY A 378 15.06 9.42 18.31
CA GLY A 378 14.71 10.83 18.15
C GLY A 378 13.20 10.98 17.99
N ILE A 379 12.60 11.91 18.73
CA ILE A 379 11.19 12.23 18.66
C ILE A 379 11.06 13.71 18.31
N LEU A 380 10.46 14.01 17.16
CA LEU A 380 10.11 15.37 16.75
C LEU A 380 8.60 15.55 16.93
N ARG A 381 8.20 16.35 17.92
CA ARG A 381 6.79 16.56 18.29
C ARG A 381 6.35 18.00 18.07
N ASP A 382 5.04 18.26 18.20
CA ASP A 382 4.46 19.60 18.06
C ASP A 382 4.76 20.27 16.69
N LEU A 383 4.96 19.45 15.65
CA LEU A 383 5.15 19.93 14.27
C LEU A 383 3.92 20.70 13.79
N ARG A 384 4.17 21.80 13.06
CA ARG A 384 3.13 22.71 12.57
C ARG A 384 3.17 22.78 11.06
N LEU A 385 2.02 23.16 10.50
CA LEU A 385 1.90 23.46 9.09
C LEU A 385 2.25 24.91 8.81
N ASP A 386 2.90 25.15 7.68
CA ASP A 386 3.12 26.47 7.11
C ASP A 386 1.85 27.02 6.43
N GLU A 387 1.97 28.19 5.80
CA GLU A 387 0.87 28.85 5.08
C GLU A 387 0.39 28.09 3.83
N ASN A 388 1.16 27.11 3.35
CA ASN A 388 0.86 26.26 2.20
C ASN A 388 0.30 24.89 2.60
N GLY A 389 0.19 24.61 3.91
CA GLY A 389 -0.26 23.33 4.43
C GLY A 389 0.81 22.23 4.30
N ASP A 390 2.08 22.60 4.25
CA ASP A 390 3.25 21.71 4.34
C ASP A 390 3.82 21.74 5.76
N VAL A 391 4.49 20.67 6.21
CA VAL A 391 5.21 20.68 7.49
C VAL A 391 6.27 21.77 7.46
N ASP A 392 6.28 22.64 8.46
CA ASP A 392 7.41 23.52 8.73
C ASP A 392 8.51 22.72 9.46
N PRO A 393 9.61 22.33 8.80
CA PRO A 393 10.66 21.51 9.41
C PRO A 393 11.45 22.26 10.49
N ALA A 394 11.29 23.58 10.60
CA ALA A 394 11.86 24.38 11.69
C ALA A 394 10.94 24.42 12.93
N SER A 395 9.69 24.01 12.80
CA SER A 395 8.74 23.92 13.91
C SER A 395 8.99 22.69 14.79
N GLY A 396 8.20 22.58 15.87
CA GLY A 396 8.24 21.45 16.78
C GLY A 396 9.40 21.46 17.79
N GLU A 397 9.31 20.52 18.73
CA GLU A 397 10.32 20.27 19.75
C GLU A 397 11.00 18.92 19.47
N PHE A 398 12.33 18.92 19.46
CA PHE A 398 13.12 17.71 19.22
C PHE A 398 13.68 17.15 20.52
N TRP A 399 13.38 15.88 20.78
CA TRP A 399 13.85 15.11 21.93
C TRP A 399 14.65 13.92 21.44
N VAL A 400 15.78 13.64 22.07
CA VAL A 400 16.63 12.51 21.69
C VAL A 400 17.14 11.81 22.94
N GLY A 401 17.15 10.49 22.92
CA GLY A 401 17.56 9.68 24.06
C GLY A 401 17.83 8.23 23.70
N PRO A 402 18.36 7.45 24.66
CA PRO A 402 18.61 6.03 24.45
C PRO A 402 17.28 5.31 24.20
N PHE A 403 17.23 4.49 23.15
CA PHE A 403 16.08 3.63 22.91
C PHE A 403 16.23 2.35 23.71
N GLU A 404 15.64 2.33 24.90
CA GLU A 404 15.65 1.19 25.82
C GLU A 404 14.21 0.74 26.10
N PRO A 405 13.64 -0.18 25.29
CA PRO A 405 12.22 -0.56 25.39
C PRO A 405 11.80 -1.10 26.76
N ASP A 406 12.75 -1.64 27.52
CA ASP A 406 12.48 -2.24 28.84
C ASP A 406 12.66 -1.24 30.01
N ARG A 407 12.98 0.04 29.74
CA ARG A 407 13.04 1.13 30.73
C ARG A 407 11.86 2.10 30.68
N GLY A 408 11.11 2.13 29.58
CA GLY A 408 9.89 2.91 29.41
C GLY A 408 8.62 2.07 29.56
N ASP A 409 7.46 2.72 29.47
CA ASP A 409 6.15 2.05 29.39
C ASP A 409 5.91 1.58 27.96
N LEU A 410 6.50 0.44 27.59
CA LEU A 410 6.21 -0.23 26.32
C LEU A 410 4.95 -1.07 26.46
N SER A 411 3.84 -0.55 25.96
CA SER A 411 2.60 -1.29 25.81
C SER A 411 2.61 -2.02 24.45
N PRO A 412 2.59 -3.36 24.43
CA PRO A 412 2.46 -4.10 23.19
C PRO A 412 1.08 -3.84 22.60
N ILE A 413 1.07 -3.29 21.39
CA ILE A 413 -0.14 -3.07 20.59
C ILE A 413 -0.54 -4.30 19.76
N ALA A 414 0.26 -5.37 19.82
CA ALA A 414 0.00 -6.66 19.18
C ALA A 414 0.83 -7.77 19.85
N TYR A 415 0.29 -9.00 19.91
CA TYR A 415 0.95 -10.17 20.45
C TYR A 415 0.91 -11.34 19.47
N ASP A 416 2.06 -12.00 19.25
CA ASP A 416 2.13 -13.25 18.50
C ASP A 416 2.25 -14.43 19.47
N PHE A 417 1.34 -15.40 19.40
CA PHE A 417 1.37 -16.61 20.21
C PHE A 417 1.73 -17.83 19.35
N GLY A 418 2.93 -18.37 19.58
CA GLY A 418 3.36 -19.65 19.01
C GLY A 418 3.20 -20.76 20.07
N PRO A 419 2.23 -21.67 19.95
CA PRO A 419 2.10 -22.79 20.89
C PRO A 419 3.27 -23.77 20.74
N ASP A 420 3.70 -24.38 21.85
CA ASP A 420 4.51 -25.60 21.77
C ASP A 420 3.58 -26.74 21.34
N TRP A 421 3.61 -27.07 20.06
CA TRP A 421 2.75 -28.09 19.47
C TRP A 421 2.87 -29.46 20.15
N ALA A 422 3.94 -29.72 20.91
CA ALA A 422 4.06 -30.95 21.71
C ALA A 422 3.08 -31.00 22.90
N ASP A 423 2.60 -29.85 23.37
CA ASP A 423 1.62 -29.72 24.45
C ASP A 423 0.17 -29.80 23.96
N PHE A 424 -0.05 -29.91 22.63
CA PHE A 424 -1.37 -29.99 22.01
C PHE A 424 -1.60 -31.36 21.38
N ASP A 425 -2.68 -32.06 21.79
CA ASP A 425 -3.10 -33.32 21.14
C ASP A 425 -3.49 -33.10 19.67
N SER A 426 -3.21 -34.08 18.81
CA SER A 426 -3.60 -34.09 17.38
C SER A 426 -5.11 -33.81 17.15
N PRO A 427 -5.51 -33.27 15.99
CA PRO A 427 -6.89 -32.82 15.74
C PRO A 427 -7.92 -33.93 15.97
N LYS A 428 -8.87 -33.69 16.90
CA LYS A 428 -9.98 -34.60 17.25
C LYS A 428 -11.20 -34.52 16.32
N TRP A 429 -11.08 -33.85 15.17
CA TRP A 429 -12.22 -33.62 14.28
C TRP A 429 -12.25 -34.60 13.11
N GLY A 430 -13.08 -35.64 13.23
CA GLY A 430 -13.62 -36.42 12.11
C GLY A 430 -15.09 -36.04 11.87
N PRO A 431 -15.68 -36.32 10.69
CA PRO A 431 -17.09 -36.04 10.45
C PRO A 431 -17.97 -36.78 11.47
N PRO A 432 -19.07 -36.17 11.94
CA PRO A 432 -20.00 -36.84 12.85
C PRO A 432 -20.50 -38.13 12.19
N THR A 433 -20.25 -39.26 12.83
CA THR A 433 -20.86 -40.54 12.44
C THR A 433 -22.35 -40.46 12.73
N ASP A 434 -23.18 -40.54 11.70
CA ASP A 434 -24.63 -40.71 11.84
C ASP A 434 -24.92 -41.96 12.69
N THR A 435 -25.55 -41.74 13.85
CA THR A 435 -26.27 -42.76 14.63
C THR A 435 -27.66 -42.28 14.97
#